data_AF-A0A6J8DAV2-F1
#
_entry.id   AF-A0A6J8DAV2-F1
#
_cell.length_a   1.000
_cell.length_b   1.000
_cell.length_c   1.000
_cell.angle_alpha   90.00
_cell.angle_beta   90.00
_cell.angle_gamma   90.00
#
_symmetry.space_group_name_H-M   'P 1'
#
loop_
_entity.id
_entity.type
_entity.pdbx_description
1 polymer ?
#
loop_
_entity_poly.entity_id
_entity_poly.type
_entity_poly.pdbx_seq_one_letter_code
_entity_poly.pdbx_strand_id
1 'polypeptide(L)'
;MPTFSFATAIVAFVVSVYGNDCREYILTPSDQSLIDMMKNYLHTSRKADIPVAHSQQDIGVTYVRWGKKTCPANSDIVYTGQAGGNYHTNKGGGSNYLCLPSDPENGEAFSFDNDGLYGAEYEINSSSKPSGLPTSLYDKEVPCSVCRRKGKVSVLMIAGRKSCYKGWQSEYSGFLMSEAKNHNNKDFICLDGDAKPLDNRSSSENGVLFYPIRAKCGSLRCPPYKDNTEVLCTVCTK
;
A
#
# COMPACT_ATOMS: atom_id res chain seq x y z
N MET A 1 56.14 33.02 -33.78
CA MET A 1 54.74 33.10 -33.30
C MET A 1 53.86 32.34 -34.29
N PRO A 2 52.95 31.44 -33.89
CA PRO A 2 52.92 30.64 -32.64
C PRO A 2 53.94 29.47 -32.73
N THR A 3 54.06 28.42 -31.90
CA THR A 3 53.59 28.09 -30.52
C THR A 3 52.24 27.39 -30.24
N PHE A 4 52.12 26.08 -30.56
CA PHE A 4 51.30 25.10 -29.81
C PHE A 4 52.13 23.79 -29.71
N SER A 5 52.61 23.32 -28.55
CA SER A 5 52.00 22.98 -27.25
C SER A 5 51.53 21.51 -27.18
N PHE A 6 51.96 20.82 -26.13
CA PHE A 6 51.93 19.36 -25.94
C PHE A 6 50.53 18.79 -25.67
N ALA A 7 50.29 17.54 -26.08
CA ALA A 7 49.47 16.60 -25.33
C ALA A 7 49.79 15.13 -25.71
N THR A 8 50.47 14.40 -24.82
CA THR A 8 50.63 12.95 -24.93
C THR A 8 49.29 12.28 -24.60
N ALA A 9 48.58 11.77 -25.60
CA ALA A 9 47.33 11.04 -25.39
C ALA A 9 47.59 9.52 -25.29
N ILE A 10 47.95 9.07 -24.09
CA ILE A 10 48.00 7.63 -23.77
C ILE A 10 46.55 7.12 -23.74
N VAL A 11 46.08 6.54 -24.84
CA VAL A 11 44.80 5.82 -24.87
C VAL A 11 45.03 4.43 -24.30
N ALA A 12 44.94 4.32 -22.97
CA ALA A 12 45.00 3.05 -22.28
C ALA A 12 43.76 2.21 -22.64
N PHE A 13 43.95 1.19 -23.47
CA PHE A 13 42.95 0.16 -23.69
C PHE A 13 42.89 -0.74 -22.46
N VAL A 14 41.92 -0.50 -21.58
CA VAL A 14 41.56 -1.45 -20.52
C VAL A 14 40.81 -2.62 -21.16
N VAL A 15 41.56 -3.55 -21.74
CA VAL A 15 41.07 -4.90 -22.00
C VAL A 15 41.11 -5.65 -20.68
N SER A 16 39.98 -6.18 -20.23
CA SER A 16 39.96 -7.09 -19.08
C SER A 16 40.59 -8.42 -19.50
N VAL A 17 41.88 -8.59 -19.23
CA VAL A 17 42.61 -9.85 -19.45
C VAL A 17 42.98 -10.42 -18.08
N TYR A 18 42.51 -11.64 -17.79
CA TYR A 18 43.08 -12.44 -16.71
C TYR A 18 44.45 -12.96 -17.17
N GLY A 19 45.50 -12.14 -16.99
CA GLY A 19 46.88 -12.51 -17.33
C GLY A 19 47.75 -11.28 -17.62
N ASN A 20 48.87 -11.14 -16.90
CA ASN A 20 49.81 -10.03 -17.01
C ASN A 20 50.76 -10.21 -18.20
N ASP A 21 50.27 -10.17 -19.44
CA ASP A 21 51.14 -10.21 -20.62
C ASP A 21 50.57 -9.40 -21.80
N CYS A 22 50.93 -8.11 -21.88
CA CYS A 22 50.55 -7.22 -22.96
C CYS A 22 51.57 -7.28 -24.10
N ARG A 23 51.34 -8.12 -25.10
CA ARG A 23 52.10 -8.08 -26.36
C ARG A 23 51.57 -6.96 -27.27
N GLU A 24 52.47 -6.08 -27.71
CA GLU A 24 52.19 -5.18 -28.84
C GLU A 24 52.01 -6.00 -30.12
N TYR A 25 50.89 -5.79 -30.81
CA TYR A 25 50.64 -6.33 -32.15
C TYR A 25 50.82 -5.22 -33.18
N ILE A 26 51.74 -5.43 -34.12
CA ILE A 26 51.87 -4.57 -35.30
C ILE A 26 50.78 -4.97 -36.29
N LEU A 27 49.78 -4.11 -36.45
CA LEU A 27 48.63 -4.34 -37.31
C LEU A 27 49.01 -4.25 -38.79
N THR A 28 48.51 -5.19 -39.57
CA THR A 28 48.70 -5.27 -41.03
C THR A 28 47.57 -4.55 -41.78
N PRO A 29 47.74 -4.21 -43.07
CA PRO A 29 46.67 -3.61 -43.87
C PRO A 29 45.37 -4.44 -43.95
N SER A 30 45.46 -5.76 -43.77
CA SER A 30 44.28 -6.64 -43.64
C SER A 30 43.51 -6.39 -42.34
N ASP A 31 44.19 -6.17 -41.23
CA ASP A 31 43.57 -5.94 -39.91
C ASP A 31 42.84 -4.59 -39.86
N GLN A 32 43.31 -3.62 -40.63
CA GLN A 32 42.66 -2.31 -40.78
C GLN A 32 41.21 -2.44 -41.28
N SER A 33 40.94 -3.39 -42.20
CA SER A 33 39.58 -3.65 -42.70
C SER A 33 38.64 -4.20 -41.61
N LEU A 34 39.16 -5.05 -40.72
CA LEU A 34 38.43 -5.58 -39.57
C LEU A 34 38.19 -4.49 -38.52
N ILE A 35 39.20 -3.66 -38.25
CA ILE A 35 39.09 -2.52 -37.33
C ILE A 35 38.07 -1.51 -37.84
N ASP A 36 38.06 -1.19 -39.13
CA ASP A 36 37.11 -0.24 -39.69
C ASP A 36 35.69 -0.84 -39.80
N MET A 37 35.54 -2.15 -40.00
CA MET A 37 34.28 -2.87 -39.80
C MET A 37 33.79 -2.76 -38.34
N MET A 38 34.64 -3.03 -37.36
CA MET A 38 34.30 -2.96 -35.93
C MET A 38 33.97 -1.53 -35.49
N LYS A 39 34.71 -0.52 -35.98
CA LYS A 39 34.39 0.90 -35.77
C LYS A 39 33.03 1.22 -36.37
N ASN A 40 32.76 0.83 -37.62
CA ASN A 40 31.48 1.08 -38.26
C ASN A 40 30.33 0.40 -37.47
N TYR A 41 30.51 -0.86 -37.06
CA TYR A 41 29.57 -1.58 -36.20
C TYR A 41 29.32 -0.86 -34.85
N LEU A 42 30.36 -0.37 -34.19
CA LEU A 42 30.27 0.44 -32.96
C LEU A 42 29.62 1.81 -33.19
N HIS A 43 29.71 2.35 -34.41
CA HIS A 43 29.16 3.66 -34.77
C HIS A 43 27.70 3.57 -35.23
N THR A 44 27.29 2.44 -35.82
CA THR A 44 25.90 2.12 -36.15
C THR A 44 25.12 1.58 -34.95
N SER A 45 25.73 0.76 -34.10
CA SER A 45 25.06 0.26 -32.88
C SER A 45 24.78 1.39 -31.87
N ARG A 46 25.66 2.39 -31.76
CA ARG A 46 25.38 3.64 -31.01
C ARG A 46 24.30 4.55 -31.62
N LYS A 47 23.81 4.26 -32.83
CA LYS A 47 22.63 4.95 -33.40
C LYS A 47 21.32 4.17 -33.18
N ALA A 48 21.39 3.01 -32.53
CA ALA A 48 20.25 2.28 -32.00
C ALA A 48 20.07 2.53 -30.49
N ASP A 49 20.44 3.73 -30.01
CA ASP A 49 19.86 4.30 -28.80
C ASP A 49 18.37 4.57 -29.08
N ILE A 50 17.57 3.49 -29.00
CA ILE A 50 16.14 3.61 -28.74
C ILE A 50 16.04 4.58 -27.56
N PRO A 51 15.29 5.68 -27.65
CA PRO A 51 15.04 6.47 -26.47
C PRO A 51 14.36 5.53 -25.49
N VAL A 52 15.11 5.10 -24.47
CA VAL A 52 14.53 4.55 -23.26
C VAL A 52 13.76 5.72 -22.70
N ALA A 53 12.50 5.82 -23.14
CA ALA A 53 11.49 6.45 -22.35
C ALA A 53 11.64 5.78 -20.99
N HIS A 54 12.19 6.54 -20.04
CA HIS A 54 11.83 6.36 -18.66
C HIS A 54 10.33 6.61 -18.60
N SER A 55 9.56 5.59 -19.01
CA SER A 55 8.33 5.29 -18.33
C SER A 55 8.76 5.23 -16.87
N GLN A 56 8.41 6.29 -16.14
CA GLN A 56 8.11 6.12 -14.74
C GLN A 56 7.03 5.05 -14.74
N GLN A 57 7.49 3.80 -14.58
CA GLN A 57 6.61 2.66 -14.49
C GLN A 57 5.63 3.03 -13.40
N ASP A 58 4.33 3.12 -13.71
CA ASP A 58 3.32 3.67 -12.81
C ASP A 58 2.97 2.65 -11.71
N ILE A 59 4.03 2.19 -11.03
CA ILE A 59 4.00 1.24 -9.95
C ILE A 59 3.46 1.93 -8.72
N GLY A 60 2.50 1.28 -8.12
CA GLY A 60 1.91 1.71 -6.87
C GLY A 60 0.99 0.64 -6.37
N VAL A 61 0.71 0.71 -5.08
CA VAL A 61 -0.23 -0.18 -4.40
C VAL A 61 -1.35 0.62 -3.79
N THR A 62 -2.53 0.02 -3.75
CA THR A 62 -3.71 0.60 -3.13
C THR A 62 -3.98 -0.03 -1.76
N TYR A 63 -4.49 0.76 -0.83
CA TYR A 63 -4.96 0.30 0.48
C TYR A 63 -6.15 1.12 0.93
N VAL A 64 -7.02 0.51 1.76
CA VAL A 64 -8.12 1.24 2.42
C VAL A 64 -7.61 1.85 3.72
N ARG A 65 -7.94 3.12 3.95
CA ARG A 65 -7.80 3.79 5.24
C ARG A 65 -9.19 3.92 5.87
N TRP A 66 -9.47 3.04 6.83
CA TRP A 66 -10.73 3.02 7.55
C TRP A 66 -10.77 4.14 8.62
N GLY A 67 -11.92 4.78 8.77
CA GLY A 67 -12.16 5.87 9.72
C GLY A 67 -11.70 7.26 9.28
N LYS A 68 -11.26 7.42 8.02
CA LYS A 68 -10.79 8.71 7.47
C LYS A 68 -11.23 8.88 6.02
N LYS A 69 -11.64 10.12 5.67
CA LYS A 69 -11.94 10.58 4.31
C LYS A 69 -10.70 11.03 3.50
N THR A 70 -9.50 10.96 4.08
CA THR A 70 -8.26 11.51 3.49
C THR A 70 -7.10 10.54 3.59
N CYS A 71 -6.22 10.55 2.59
CA CYS A 71 -4.99 9.75 2.60
C CYS A 71 -3.84 10.44 3.35
N PRO A 72 -2.80 9.69 3.78
CA PRO A 72 -1.55 10.27 4.28
C PRO A 72 -0.86 11.13 3.21
N ALA A 73 -0.08 12.13 3.63
CA ALA A 73 0.45 13.19 2.74
C ALA A 73 1.29 12.71 1.53
N ASN A 74 1.84 11.50 1.58
CA ASN A 74 2.64 10.91 0.51
C ASN A 74 1.86 9.90 -0.37
N SER A 75 0.53 9.84 -0.23
CA SER A 75 -0.37 8.93 -0.95
C SER A 75 -1.51 9.70 -1.60
N ASP A 76 -1.83 9.39 -2.85
CA ASP A 76 -2.95 9.99 -3.57
C ASP A 76 -4.26 9.36 -3.09
N ILE A 77 -5.35 10.15 -3.06
CA ILE A 77 -6.72 9.61 -2.93
C ILE A 77 -7.12 9.04 -4.29
N VAL A 78 -7.59 7.79 -4.31
CA VAL A 78 -8.26 7.18 -5.47
C VAL A 78 -9.75 7.55 -5.43
N TYR A 79 -10.41 7.26 -4.30
CA TYR A 79 -11.74 7.76 -3.98
C TYR A 79 -11.95 7.78 -2.47
N THR A 80 -13.04 8.43 -2.05
CA THR A 80 -13.49 8.54 -0.67
C THR A 80 -14.94 8.11 -0.59
N GLY A 81 -15.35 7.58 0.57
CA GLY A 81 -16.75 7.35 0.87
C GLY A 81 -16.97 6.77 2.26
N GLN A 82 -17.78 5.71 2.35
CA GLN A 82 -18.20 5.08 3.60
C GLN A 82 -17.91 3.58 3.59
N ALA A 83 -17.64 3.01 4.76
CA ALA A 83 -17.58 1.57 4.90
C ALA A 83 -18.99 0.98 4.80
N GLY A 84 -19.08 -0.26 4.31
CA GLY A 84 -20.31 -1.02 4.21
C GLY A 84 -20.05 -2.52 4.12
N GLY A 85 -21.12 -3.31 4.12
CA GLY A 85 -21.08 -4.77 4.14
C GLY A 85 -22.49 -5.36 4.24
N ASN A 86 -22.59 -6.63 4.61
CA ASN A 86 -23.88 -7.25 4.91
C ASN A 86 -24.43 -6.80 6.27
N TYR A 87 -25.70 -7.11 6.54
CA TYR A 87 -26.31 -6.90 7.85
C TYR A 87 -25.64 -7.76 8.93
N HIS A 88 -25.43 -7.24 10.15
CA HIS A 88 -24.68 -7.92 11.21
C HIS A 88 -25.21 -9.32 11.57
N THR A 89 -26.53 -9.55 11.50
CA THR A 89 -27.15 -10.88 11.71
C THR A 89 -27.22 -11.78 10.46
N ASN A 90 -26.86 -11.29 9.28
CA ASN A 90 -26.86 -12.09 8.04
C ASN A 90 -25.62 -13.00 7.97
N LYS A 91 -25.88 -14.31 7.79
CA LYS A 91 -24.88 -15.38 7.75
C LYS A 91 -24.13 -15.50 6.41
N GLY A 92 -24.63 -14.86 5.36
CA GLY A 92 -24.13 -14.97 3.99
C GLY A 92 -24.03 -13.61 3.30
N GLY A 93 -23.90 -13.62 1.97
CA GLY A 93 -23.86 -12.43 1.11
C GLY A 93 -22.55 -11.63 1.13
N GLY A 94 -21.85 -11.55 2.28
CA GLY A 94 -20.47 -11.01 2.33
C GLY A 94 -19.79 -11.13 3.70
N SER A 95 -18.51 -11.54 3.70
CA SER A 95 -17.70 -11.65 4.94
C SER A 95 -16.66 -10.54 5.10
N ASN A 96 -16.46 -9.68 4.11
CA ASN A 96 -15.50 -8.59 4.17
C ASN A 96 -16.20 -7.24 4.39
N TYR A 97 -15.45 -6.26 4.86
CA TYR A 97 -15.86 -4.85 4.77
C TYR A 97 -15.54 -4.32 3.37
N LEU A 98 -16.40 -3.45 2.85
CA LEU A 98 -16.23 -2.73 1.59
C LEU A 98 -16.04 -1.25 1.88
N CYS A 99 -15.19 -0.57 1.10
CA CYS A 99 -15.17 0.89 1.05
C CYS A 99 -16.02 1.30 -0.15
N LEU A 100 -17.21 1.83 0.11
CA LEU A 100 -18.16 2.24 -0.92
C LEU A 100 -17.88 3.68 -1.32
N PRO A 101 -17.84 4.02 -2.63
CA PRO A 101 -17.64 5.40 -3.07
C PRO A 101 -18.80 6.31 -2.65
N SER A 102 -18.53 7.61 -2.48
CA SER A 102 -19.57 8.62 -2.24
C SER A 102 -20.44 8.91 -3.48
N ASP A 103 -19.98 8.50 -4.66
CA ASP A 103 -20.55 8.70 -5.98
C ASP A 103 -20.81 7.35 -6.69
N PRO A 104 -21.71 6.49 -6.16
CA PRO A 104 -21.99 5.19 -6.74
C PRO A 104 -22.76 5.30 -8.07
N GLU A 105 -22.34 4.51 -9.06
CA GLU A 105 -23.17 4.20 -10.24
C GLU A 105 -24.24 3.18 -9.83
N ASN A 106 -25.52 3.53 -10.00
CA ASN A 106 -26.64 2.66 -9.64
C ASN A 106 -27.05 1.79 -10.84
N GLY A 107 -27.26 0.50 -10.61
CA GLY A 107 -27.90 -0.40 -11.56
C GLY A 107 -29.43 -0.22 -11.62
N GLU A 108 -30.10 -1.05 -12.42
CA GLU A 108 -31.56 -1.08 -12.47
C GLU A 108 -32.16 -1.58 -11.14
N ALA A 109 -33.34 -1.06 -10.80
CA ALA A 109 -34.06 -1.48 -9.60
C ALA A 109 -34.69 -2.87 -9.78
N PHE A 110 -34.44 -3.78 -8.83
CA PHE A 110 -35.04 -5.10 -8.76
C PHE A 110 -35.47 -5.42 -7.32
N SER A 111 -36.27 -6.48 -7.13
CA SER A 111 -36.77 -6.90 -5.82
C SER A 111 -36.78 -8.42 -5.70
N PHE A 112 -35.93 -8.95 -4.83
CA PHE A 112 -35.81 -10.38 -4.48
C PHE A 112 -35.34 -10.51 -3.02
N ASP A 113 -35.60 -11.65 -2.38
CA ASP A 113 -35.19 -11.96 -1.00
C ASP A 113 -33.71 -12.43 -0.96
N ASN A 114 -32.79 -11.52 -1.29
CA ASN A 114 -31.35 -11.70 -1.24
C ASN A 114 -30.72 -10.78 -0.17
N ASP A 115 -29.44 -10.97 0.13
CA ASP A 115 -28.71 -10.08 1.05
C ASP A 115 -28.64 -8.64 0.53
N GLY A 116 -28.66 -7.69 1.47
CA GLY A 116 -28.54 -6.25 1.20
C GLY A 116 -27.13 -5.73 1.45
N LEU A 117 -26.79 -4.62 0.80
CA LEU A 117 -25.59 -3.84 1.10
C LEU A 117 -25.96 -2.72 2.07
N TYR A 118 -25.39 -2.75 3.27
CA TYR A 118 -25.67 -1.81 4.36
C TYR A 118 -24.46 -0.91 4.63
N GLY A 119 -24.72 0.28 5.19
CA GLY A 119 -23.68 1.13 5.74
C GLY A 119 -23.03 0.52 6.98
N ALA A 120 -21.92 1.12 7.43
CA ALA A 120 -21.18 0.65 8.59
C ALA A 120 -21.23 1.62 9.77
N GLU A 121 -21.41 1.10 10.98
CA GLU A 121 -21.44 1.89 12.23
C GLU A 121 -20.28 1.52 13.19
N TYR A 122 -19.83 2.50 13.98
CA TYR A 122 -18.88 2.27 15.08
C TYR A 122 -19.58 1.84 16.37
N GLU A 123 -19.15 0.69 16.90
CA GLU A 123 -19.67 0.13 18.15
C GLU A 123 -18.72 0.38 19.33
N ILE A 124 -18.44 1.67 19.55
CA ILE A 124 -17.42 2.16 20.50
C ILE A 124 -18.11 2.81 21.72
N ASN A 125 -18.78 2.00 22.54
CA ASN A 125 -19.41 2.45 23.78
C ASN A 125 -18.39 2.65 24.91
N SER A 126 -18.83 3.26 26.02
CA SER A 126 -17.99 3.60 27.18
C SER A 126 -17.30 2.40 27.84
N SER A 127 -17.87 1.20 27.74
CA SER A 127 -17.35 -0.04 28.34
C SER A 127 -16.39 -0.80 27.43
N SER A 128 -16.39 -0.52 26.11
CA SER A 128 -15.55 -1.20 25.10
C SER A 128 -14.51 -0.29 24.45
N LYS A 129 -14.56 1.03 24.66
CA LYS A 129 -13.70 1.98 23.94
C LYS A 129 -12.21 1.70 24.12
N PRO A 130 -11.41 1.71 23.02
CA PRO A 130 -9.98 1.84 23.12
C PRO A 130 -9.55 3.16 23.79
N SER A 131 -8.34 3.17 24.35
CA SER A 131 -7.77 4.32 25.06
C SER A 131 -7.81 5.60 24.23
N GLY A 132 -7.46 5.51 22.94
CA GLY A 132 -7.37 6.64 22.01
C GLY A 132 -8.63 7.00 21.23
N LEU A 133 -9.73 6.23 21.33
CA LEU A 133 -10.97 6.53 20.59
C LEU A 133 -12.04 7.19 21.49
N PRO A 134 -12.77 8.20 20.98
CA PRO A 134 -13.85 8.85 21.72
C PRO A 134 -15.17 8.09 21.59
N THR A 135 -15.98 8.08 22.65
CA THR A 135 -17.34 7.49 22.63
C THR A 135 -18.32 8.25 21.74
N SER A 136 -17.98 9.46 21.28
CA SER A 136 -18.78 10.23 20.33
C SER A 136 -18.81 9.63 18.91
N LEU A 137 -18.06 8.55 18.68
CA LEU A 137 -18.18 7.73 17.48
C LEU A 137 -19.32 6.70 17.58
N TYR A 138 -19.82 6.37 18.76
CA TYR A 138 -20.90 5.40 18.93
C TYR A 138 -22.15 5.79 18.11
N ASP A 139 -22.77 4.80 17.42
CA ASP A 139 -23.87 5.01 16.47
C ASP A 139 -23.57 6.10 15.42
N LYS A 140 -22.32 6.14 14.92
CA LYS A 140 -21.89 6.98 13.78
C LYS A 140 -21.41 6.11 12.63
N GLU A 141 -21.65 6.58 11.42
CA GLU A 141 -21.21 5.90 10.21
C GLU A 141 -19.69 6.02 10.02
N VAL A 142 -19.08 4.96 9.50
CA VAL A 142 -17.63 4.82 9.35
C VAL A 142 -17.18 5.35 7.98
N PRO A 143 -16.44 6.47 7.87
CA PRO A 143 -15.86 6.91 6.60
C PRO A 143 -14.68 6.04 6.18
N CYS A 144 -14.40 5.99 4.89
CA CYS A 144 -13.20 5.35 4.35
C CYS A 144 -12.62 6.17 3.19
N SER A 145 -11.36 5.91 2.88
CA SER A 145 -10.70 6.39 1.66
C SER A 145 -9.80 5.30 1.10
N VAL A 146 -9.79 5.14 -0.21
CA VAL A 146 -8.85 4.26 -0.91
C VAL A 146 -7.67 5.10 -1.36
N CYS A 147 -6.49 4.72 -0.89
CA CYS A 147 -5.24 5.46 -1.07
C CYS A 147 -4.33 4.71 -2.03
N ARG A 148 -3.76 5.40 -3.02
CA ARG A 148 -2.70 4.88 -3.89
C ARG A 148 -1.36 5.42 -3.42
N ARG A 149 -0.40 4.53 -3.18
CA ARG A 149 0.98 4.91 -2.90
C ARG A 149 1.88 4.57 -4.08
N LYS A 150 2.29 5.60 -4.82
CA LYS A 150 3.25 5.52 -5.93
C LYS A 150 4.63 5.05 -5.45
N GLY A 151 5.37 4.35 -6.31
CA GLY A 151 6.71 3.86 -6.02
C GLY A 151 6.78 2.73 -4.98
N LYS A 152 5.63 2.15 -4.60
CA LYS A 152 5.51 1.04 -3.64
C LYS A 152 4.91 -0.18 -4.31
N VAL A 153 5.37 -1.36 -3.90
CA VAL A 153 5.08 -2.64 -4.58
C VAL A 153 4.38 -3.65 -3.69
N SER A 154 4.19 -3.36 -2.40
CA SER A 154 3.45 -4.22 -1.48
C SER A 154 2.77 -3.42 -0.36
N VAL A 155 1.63 -3.93 0.12
CA VAL A 155 0.92 -3.47 1.33
C VAL A 155 0.89 -4.60 2.35
N LEU A 156 0.98 -4.27 3.63
CA LEU A 156 0.80 -5.21 4.74
C LEU A 156 0.06 -4.53 5.90
N MET A 157 -1.01 -5.14 6.40
CA MET A 157 -1.58 -4.80 7.70
C MET A 157 -0.97 -5.70 8.77
N ILE A 158 -0.49 -5.12 9.87
CA ILE A 158 0.13 -5.83 10.99
C ILE A 158 -0.72 -5.63 12.24
N ALA A 159 -1.43 -6.68 12.66
CA ALA A 159 -2.13 -6.72 13.94
C ALA A 159 -1.13 -6.87 15.11
N GLY A 160 -1.45 -6.26 16.25
CA GLY A 160 -0.63 -6.26 17.47
C GLY A 160 0.54 -5.26 17.49
N ARG A 161 0.69 -4.37 16.49
CA ARG A 161 1.76 -3.36 16.44
C ARG A 161 1.23 -2.00 15.99
N LYS A 162 1.80 -0.92 16.54
CA LYS A 162 1.60 0.46 16.07
C LYS A 162 2.68 0.94 15.08
N SER A 163 3.64 0.08 14.75
CA SER A 163 4.78 0.41 13.91
C SER A 163 5.17 -0.74 12.98
N CYS A 164 5.64 -0.39 11.79
CA CYS A 164 6.07 -1.35 10.78
C CYS A 164 7.39 -2.06 11.17
N TYR A 165 7.78 -3.07 10.40
CA TYR A 165 9.11 -3.67 10.52
C TYR A 165 10.16 -2.86 9.73
N LYS A 166 11.45 -3.09 10.00
CA LYS A 166 12.56 -2.41 9.31
C LYS A 166 12.42 -2.59 7.79
N GLY A 167 12.55 -1.49 7.04
CA GLY A 167 12.41 -1.48 5.57
C GLY A 167 10.99 -1.37 5.05
N TRP A 168 9.97 -1.29 5.92
CA TRP A 168 8.60 -0.94 5.57
C TRP A 168 8.27 0.48 6.03
N GLN A 169 7.52 1.24 5.24
CA GLN A 169 7.02 2.57 5.58
C GLN A 169 5.63 2.46 6.22
N SER A 170 5.38 3.25 7.27
CA SER A 170 4.04 3.35 7.87
C SER A 170 3.17 4.29 7.07
N GLU A 171 1.98 3.83 6.70
CA GLU A 171 0.93 4.66 6.09
C GLU A 171 0.02 5.22 7.17
N TYR A 172 -0.49 4.36 8.06
CA TYR A 172 -1.21 4.76 9.27
C TYR A 172 -1.15 3.68 10.36
N SER A 173 -1.63 4.02 11.55
CA SER A 173 -1.76 3.11 12.69
C SER A 173 -2.99 3.44 13.54
N GLY A 174 -3.44 2.48 14.33
CA GLY A 174 -4.59 2.63 15.19
C GLY A 174 -4.98 1.32 15.87
N PHE A 175 -6.25 0.94 15.76
CA PHE A 175 -6.86 -0.14 16.51
C PHE A 175 -7.44 -1.22 15.59
N LEU A 176 -7.26 -2.49 15.97
CA LEU A 176 -7.82 -3.61 15.25
C LEU A 176 -9.32 -3.69 15.56
N MET A 177 -10.14 -3.72 14.51
CA MET A 177 -11.61 -3.83 14.61
C MET A 177 -12.09 -5.06 13.84
N SER A 178 -13.23 -5.59 14.24
CA SER A 178 -14.01 -6.58 13.50
C SER A 178 -15.45 -6.59 14.04
N GLU A 179 -16.25 -7.56 13.66
CA GLU A 179 -17.63 -7.75 14.13
C GLU A 179 -17.69 -8.40 15.53
N ALA A 180 -18.82 -8.29 16.23
CA ALA A 180 -18.97 -8.84 17.58
C ALA A 180 -18.91 -10.38 17.59
N LYS A 181 -18.40 -10.93 18.70
CA LYS A 181 -18.24 -12.38 18.95
C LYS A 181 -19.52 -13.23 18.86
N ASN A 182 -20.69 -12.61 18.83
CA ASN A 182 -22.02 -13.23 18.81
C ASN A 182 -22.83 -12.85 17.55
N HIS A 183 -22.22 -12.10 16.63
CA HIS A 183 -22.74 -11.79 15.30
C HIS A 183 -22.01 -12.67 14.28
N ASN A 184 -22.20 -12.41 12.98
CA ASN A 184 -21.52 -13.17 11.93
C ASN A 184 -20.08 -12.71 11.73
N ASN A 185 -19.24 -13.55 11.13
CA ASN A 185 -17.84 -13.20 10.97
C ASN A 185 -17.64 -12.02 9.99
N LYS A 186 -16.66 -11.18 10.31
CA LYS A 186 -16.06 -10.20 9.41
C LYS A 186 -14.54 -10.34 9.43
N ASP A 187 -13.89 -9.78 8.43
CA ASP A 187 -12.43 -9.66 8.41
C ASP A 187 -11.91 -8.77 9.57
N PHE A 188 -10.65 -8.93 9.95
CA PHE A 188 -9.99 -7.99 10.85
C PHE A 188 -9.43 -6.82 10.06
N ILE A 189 -9.88 -5.60 10.36
CA ILE A 189 -9.39 -4.37 9.72
C ILE A 189 -8.58 -3.52 10.70
N CYS A 190 -7.78 -2.61 10.15
CA CYS A 190 -7.09 -1.59 10.92
C CYS A 190 -7.85 -0.27 10.83
N LEU A 191 -8.45 0.18 11.94
CA LEU A 191 -9.09 1.49 12.03
C LEU A 191 -8.04 2.54 12.38
N ASP A 192 -8.08 3.71 11.72
CA ASP A 192 -7.17 4.82 12.01
C ASP A 192 -7.31 5.31 13.46
N GLY A 193 -6.18 5.55 14.13
CA GLY A 193 -6.15 5.96 15.54
C GLY A 193 -6.76 7.33 15.83
N ASP A 194 -6.99 8.16 14.79
CA ASP A 194 -7.72 9.44 14.87
C ASP A 194 -9.02 9.38 14.05
N ALA A 195 -9.71 8.23 14.08
CA ALA A 195 -10.98 7.99 13.41
C ALA A 195 -12.00 9.14 13.62
N LYS A 196 -12.78 9.42 12.58
CA LYS A 196 -13.85 10.43 12.56
C LYS A 196 -15.17 9.79 12.10
N PRO A 197 -16.33 10.36 12.45
CA PRO A 197 -17.59 9.94 11.86
C PRO A 197 -17.67 10.37 10.39
N LEU A 198 -18.58 9.77 9.62
CA LEU A 198 -18.84 10.14 8.23
C LEU A 198 -19.37 11.58 8.14
N ASP A 199 -20.37 11.90 8.97
CA ASP A 199 -20.88 13.24 9.20
C ASP A 199 -21.42 13.37 10.65
N ASN A 200 -22.46 14.17 10.88
CA ASN A 200 -23.02 14.42 12.21
C ASN A 200 -24.26 13.57 12.54
N ARG A 201 -24.81 12.81 11.58
CA ARG A 201 -25.91 11.86 11.79
C ARG A 201 -25.55 10.91 12.94
N SER A 202 -26.54 10.56 13.74
CA SER A 202 -26.48 9.41 14.64
C SER A 202 -27.77 8.65 14.46
N SER A 203 -27.64 7.37 14.21
CA SER A 203 -28.74 6.45 14.02
C SER A 203 -28.18 5.06 14.31
N SER A 204 -29.01 4.18 14.87
CA SER A 204 -28.66 2.78 15.08
C SER A 204 -29.41 1.97 14.03
N GLU A 205 -28.89 1.96 12.80
CA GLU A 205 -29.41 1.13 11.71
C GLU A 205 -28.99 -0.34 11.87
N ASN A 206 -27.90 -0.59 12.59
CA ASN A 206 -27.31 -1.91 12.81
C ASN A 206 -26.93 -2.62 11.49
N GLY A 207 -26.27 -1.90 10.58
CA GLY A 207 -25.78 -2.40 9.30
C GLY A 207 -24.63 -3.41 9.45
N VAL A 208 -23.43 -3.06 9.00
CA VAL A 208 -22.21 -3.82 9.33
C VAL A 208 -21.45 -3.12 10.45
N LEU A 209 -20.96 -3.82 11.48
CA LEU A 209 -20.52 -3.16 12.70
C LEU A 209 -19.00 -3.23 12.91
N PHE A 210 -18.45 -2.16 13.50
CA PHE A 210 -17.03 -2.03 13.84
C PHE A 210 -16.85 -2.07 15.36
N TYR A 211 -16.64 -3.27 15.91
CA TYR A 211 -16.32 -3.49 17.32
C TYR A 211 -14.80 -3.50 17.58
N PRO A 212 -14.34 -2.89 18.70
CA PRO A 212 -12.95 -2.99 19.14
C PRO A 212 -12.52 -4.41 19.50
N ILE A 213 -11.35 -4.84 18.99
CA ILE A 213 -10.78 -6.14 19.33
C ILE A 213 -9.80 -6.02 20.49
N ARG A 214 -9.94 -6.97 21.44
CA ARG A 214 -9.07 -7.12 22.61
C ARG A 214 -8.35 -8.47 22.57
N ALA A 215 -7.09 -8.48 23.01
CA ALA A 215 -6.31 -9.69 23.19
C ALA A 215 -6.94 -10.58 24.27
N LYS A 216 -6.93 -11.90 24.07
CA LYS A 216 -7.39 -12.88 25.05
C LYS A 216 -6.34 -13.96 25.22
N CYS A 217 -5.76 -14.04 26.42
CA CYS A 217 -4.70 -14.99 26.73
C CYS A 217 -5.24 -16.44 26.81
N GLY A 218 -4.37 -17.40 26.51
CA GLY A 218 -4.70 -18.82 26.44
C GLY A 218 -3.84 -19.47 25.36
N SER A 219 -4.42 -19.75 24.19
CA SER A 219 -3.66 -20.07 22.97
C SER A 219 -2.78 -18.89 22.53
N LEU A 220 -3.25 -17.64 22.73
CA LEU A 220 -2.41 -16.45 22.62
C LEU A 220 -1.47 -16.37 23.83
N ARG A 221 -0.16 -16.39 23.55
CA ARG A 221 0.88 -16.33 24.57
C ARG A 221 0.96 -14.94 25.21
N CYS A 222 0.92 -14.92 26.53
CA CYS A 222 1.04 -13.71 27.34
C CYS A 222 2.08 -13.95 28.45
N PRO A 223 3.26 -13.28 28.43
CA PRO A 223 3.75 -12.32 27.44
C PRO A 223 4.00 -12.94 26.04
N PRO A 224 4.16 -12.12 24.97
CA PRO A 224 4.28 -10.66 24.96
C PRO A 224 2.94 -9.90 24.91
N TYR A 225 1.83 -10.59 24.63
CA TYR A 225 0.50 -9.98 24.72
C TYR A 225 0.07 -9.83 26.19
N LYS A 226 -0.95 -8.99 26.44
CA LYS A 226 -1.57 -8.77 27.76
C LYS A 226 -3.05 -9.12 27.68
N ASP A 227 -3.60 -9.73 28.73
CA ASP A 227 -5.00 -10.17 28.71
C ASP A 227 -5.96 -8.97 28.72
N ASN A 228 -7.04 -9.08 27.94
CA ASN A 228 -8.13 -8.13 27.85
C ASN A 228 -7.73 -6.70 27.44
N THR A 229 -6.57 -6.49 26.79
CA THR A 229 -6.17 -5.17 26.25
C THR A 229 -6.52 -5.00 24.78
N GLU A 230 -6.86 -3.78 24.37
CA GLU A 230 -7.00 -3.38 22.96
C GLU A 230 -5.83 -3.89 22.08
N VAL A 231 -6.15 -4.38 20.89
CA VAL A 231 -5.16 -4.81 19.89
C VAL A 231 -4.88 -3.65 18.96
N LEU A 232 -3.63 -3.18 18.94
CA LEU A 232 -3.19 -2.14 18.01
C LEU A 232 -2.99 -2.69 16.60
N CYS A 233 -2.94 -1.83 15.60
CA CYS A 233 -2.64 -2.20 14.22
C CYS A 233 -1.87 -1.10 13.48
N THR A 234 -1.24 -1.48 12.37
CA THR A 234 -0.63 -0.54 11.41
C THR A 234 -0.73 -1.08 10.00
N VAL A 235 -0.91 -0.16 9.03
CA VAL A 235 -0.83 -0.46 7.60
C VAL A 235 0.48 0.10 7.06
N CYS A 236 1.21 -0.75 6.36
CA CYS A 236 2.59 -0.53 5.93
C CYS A 236 2.74 -0.75 4.42
N THR A 237 3.66 -0.02 3.78
CA THR A 237 4.05 -0.23 2.37
C THR A 237 5.54 -0.56 2.24
N LYS A 238 5.94 -1.20 1.12
CA LYS A 238 7.34 -1.49 0.80
C LYS A 238 7.75 -0.90 -0.55
#